data_AF-A0A970DJ52-F1
#
_entry.id   AF-A0A970DJ52-F1
#
_cell.length_a   1.000
_cell.length_b   1.000
_cell.length_c   1.000
_cell.angle_alpha   90.00
_cell.angle_beta   90.00
_cell.angle_gamma   90.00
#
_symmetry.space_group_name_H-M   'P 1'
#
loop_
_entity.id
_entity.type
_entity.pdbx_description
1 polymer ?
#
loop_
_entity_poly.entity_id
_entity_poly.type
_entity_poly.pdbx_seq_one_letter_code
_entity_poly.pdbx_strand_id
1 'polypeptide(L)'
;MNKQENEIISEENQKDKDINLEIYEIDIRCQEIEVIIENYEFELSEKGNELLTEEEHQNLLAEYKELKKKRRVLLKMNRPKTVWEEIPLWMVIYIIFQIIFSFYYVQALLSVHFAKFLLDLFSSASATLFNIFNFILPTLSVLASFVIWLLLKNKKQKKFFLIFCFIQLAETLITVGLMFWIILS
;
A
#
# COMPACT_ATOMS: atom_id res chain seq x y z
N MET A 1 -9.88 -17.37 -11.93
CA MET A 1 -9.23 -17.22 -10.61
C MET A 1 -8.05 -18.16 -10.59
N ASN A 2 -6.82 -17.63 -10.59
CA ASN A 2 -5.61 -18.40 -10.87
C ASN A 2 -5.22 -19.26 -9.68
N LYS A 3 -4.95 -20.54 -9.92
CA LYS A 3 -4.48 -21.52 -8.92
C LYS A 3 -3.25 -21.02 -8.14
N GLN A 4 -2.35 -20.32 -8.82
CA GLN A 4 -1.17 -19.66 -8.23
C GLN A 4 -1.50 -18.52 -7.25
N GLU A 5 -2.60 -17.78 -7.46
CA GLU A 5 -2.98 -16.66 -6.57
C GLU A 5 -3.56 -17.22 -5.26
N ASN A 6 -4.27 -18.35 -5.32
CA ASN A 6 -4.72 -19.07 -4.14
C ASN A 6 -3.57 -19.74 -3.37
N GLU A 7 -2.54 -20.24 -4.06
CA GLU A 7 -1.34 -20.82 -3.44
C GLU A 7 -0.56 -19.75 -2.67
N ILE A 8 -0.31 -18.57 -3.26
CA ILE A 8 0.41 -17.47 -2.60
C ILE A 8 -0.36 -16.95 -1.37
N ILE A 9 -1.69 -16.81 -1.47
CA ILE A 9 -2.53 -16.40 -0.33
C ILE A 9 -2.54 -17.47 0.76
N SER A 10 -2.47 -18.76 0.40
CA SER A 10 -2.40 -19.84 1.39
C SER A 10 -1.04 -19.89 2.10
N GLU A 11 0.06 -19.62 1.40
CA GLU A 11 1.42 -19.59 1.96
C GLU A 11 1.66 -18.39 2.88
N GLU A 12 1.20 -17.18 2.52
CA GLU A 12 1.27 -16.01 3.42
C GLU A 12 0.44 -16.27 4.70
N ASN A 13 -0.76 -16.83 4.58
CA ASN A 13 -1.60 -17.16 5.74
C ASN A 13 -1.02 -18.28 6.62
N GLN A 14 -0.27 -19.23 6.04
CA GLN A 14 0.45 -20.25 6.81
C GLN A 14 1.65 -19.64 7.55
N LYS A 15 2.44 -18.82 6.86
CA LYS A 15 3.60 -18.15 7.45
C LYS A 15 3.23 -17.22 8.62
N ASP A 16 2.13 -16.48 8.50
CA ASP A 16 1.64 -15.62 9.58
C ASP A 16 1.14 -16.45 10.78
N LYS A 17 0.56 -17.63 10.55
CA LYS A 17 0.17 -18.56 11.63
C LYS A 17 1.40 -19.13 12.33
N ASP A 18 2.41 -19.53 11.57
CA ASP A 18 3.65 -20.10 12.12
C ASP A 18 4.41 -19.07 12.96
N ILE A 19 4.50 -17.81 12.51
CA ILE A 19 5.14 -16.74 13.28
C ILE A 19 4.36 -16.43 14.57
N ASN A 20 3.03 -16.46 14.55
CA ASN A 20 2.22 -16.25 15.75
C ASN A 20 2.36 -17.39 16.77
N LEU A 21 2.45 -18.64 16.29
CA LEU A 21 2.76 -19.79 17.14
C LEU A 21 4.15 -19.66 17.76
N GLU A 22 5.16 -19.28 16.99
CA GLU A 22 6.52 -19.10 17.50
C GLU A 22 6.61 -17.96 18.53
N ILE A 23 5.86 -16.87 18.35
CA ILE A 23 5.75 -15.81 19.37
C ILE A 23 5.11 -16.35 20.65
N TYR A 24 4.07 -17.17 20.53
CA TYR A 24 3.38 -17.76 21.68
C TYR A 24 4.29 -18.72 22.46
N GLU A 25 5.04 -19.58 21.78
CA GLU A 25 6.03 -20.47 22.41
C GLU A 25 7.14 -19.69 23.13
N ILE A 26 7.62 -18.60 22.54
CA ILE A 26 8.60 -17.71 23.18
C ILE A 26 8.01 -17.07 24.45
N ASP A 27 6.76 -16.64 24.40
CA ASP A 27 6.09 -16.02 25.56
C ASP A 27 5.92 -17.02 26.71
N ILE A 28 5.56 -18.29 26.42
CA ILE A 28 5.51 -19.36 27.43
C ILE A 28 6.90 -19.57 28.04
N ARG A 29 7.93 -19.72 27.20
CA ARG A 29 9.29 -19.98 27.70
C ARG A 29 9.83 -18.84 28.56
N CYS A 30 9.49 -17.59 28.22
CA CYS A 30 9.85 -16.44 29.06
C CYS A 30 9.18 -16.50 30.43
N GLN A 31 7.89 -16.88 30.50
CA GLN A 31 7.17 -17.04 31.76
C GLN A 31 7.74 -18.19 32.60
N GLU A 32 8.10 -19.31 31.98
CA GLU A 32 8.76 -20.43 32.67
C GLU A 32 10.07 -19.98 33.33
N ILE A 33 10.91 -19.24 32.59
CA ILE A 33 12.18 -18.73 33.11
C ILE A 33 11.95 -17.73 34.25
N GLU A 34 10.97 -16.83 34.13
CA GLU A 34 10.61 -15.89 35.20
C GLU A 34 10.23 -16.62 36.48
N VAL A 35 9.37 -17.65 36.39
CA VAL A 35 8.96 -18.45 37.55
C VAL A 35 10.14 -19.20 38.17
N ILE A 36 11.05 -19.73 37.35
CA ILE A 36 12.25 -20.43 37.85
C ILE A 36 13.15 -19.46 38.63
N ILE A 37 13.38 -18.25 38.08
CA ILE A 37 14.21 -17.23 38.72
C ILE A 37 13.56 -16.73 40.02
N GLU A 38 12.26 -16.42 40.02
CA GLU A 38 11.54 -15.98 41.23
C GLU A 38 11.58 -17.03 42.34
N ASN A 39 11.37 -18.32 41.99
CA ASN A 39 11.46 -19.41 42.96
C ASN A 39 12.87 -19.57 43.53
N TYR A 40 13.90 -19.42 42.69
CA TYR A 40 15.29 -19.47 43.13
C TYR A 40 15.62 -18.31 44.09
N GLU A 41 15.24 -17.08 43.73
CA GLU A 41 15.45 -15.90 44.58
C GLU A 41 14.73 -16.03 45.93
N PHE A 42 13.50 -16.56 45.93
CA PHE A 42 12.74 -16.84 47.14
C PHE A 42 13.41 -17.90 48.03
N GLU A 43 13.82 -19.05 47.45
CA GLU A 43 14.44 -20.15 48.20
C GLU A 43 15.82 -19.77 48.76
N LEU A 44 16.59 -18.99 48.01
CA LEU A 44 17.88 -18.48 48.46
C LEU A 44 17.72 -17.44 49.58
N SER A 45 16.77 -16.51 49.47
CA SER A 45 16.60 -15.41 50.42
C SER A 45 15.87 -15.81 51.71
N GLU A 46 14.81 -16.60 51.62
CA GLU A 46 13.96 -16.96 52.77
C GLU A 46 14.43 -18.25 53.47
N LYS A 47 14.98 -19.20 52.71
CA LYS A 47 15.35 -20.52 53.24
C LYS A 47 16.85 -20.78 53.24
N GLY A 48 17.66 -19.93 52.60
CA GLY A 48 19.10 -20.14 52.45
C GLY A 48 19.45 -21.36 51.60
N ASN A 49 18.50 -21.86 50.80
CA ASN A 49 18.68 -23.03 49.96
C ASN A 49 19.10 -22.60 48.55
N GLU A 50 20.30 -23.01 48.15
CA GLU A 50 20.80 -22.78 46.81
C GLU A 50 20.28 -23.90 45.88
N LEU A 51 19.23 -23.61 45.10
CA LEU A 51 18.59 -24.56 44.19
C LEU A 51 19.21 -24.57 42.78
N LEU A 52 19.85 -23.48 42.39
CA LEU A 52 20.54 -23.32 41.11
C LEU A 52 21.97 -22.90 41.39
N THR A 53 22.89 -23.36 40.56
CA THR A 53 24.24 -22.81 40.53
C THR A 53 24.23 -21.41 39.89
N GLU A 54 25.22 -20.59 40.24
CA GLU A 54 25.40 -19.25 39.64
C GLU A 54 25.50 -19.32 38.11
N GLU A 55 26.11 -20.38 37.57
CA GLU A 55 26.20 -20.60 36.11
C GLU A 55 24.83 -20.89 35.49
N GLU A 56 23.97 -21.71 36.13
CA GLU A 56 22.62 -21.99 35.65
C GLU A 56 21.73 -20.75 35.69
N HIS A 57 21.84 -19.94 36.75
CA HIS A 57 21.14 -18.68 36.87
C HIS A 57 21.55 -17.69 35.75
N GLN A 58 22.85 -17.55 35.48
CA GLN A 58 23.33 -16.69 34.40
C GLN A 58 22.90 -17.20 33.01
N ASN A 59 22.87 -18.51 32.80
CA ASN A 59 22.39 -19.11 31.55
C ASN A 59 20.90 -18.83 31.32
N LEU A 60 20.06 -18.93 32.36
CA LEU A 60 18.63 -18.61 32.27
C LEU A 60 18.39 -17.12 31.96
N LEU A 61 19.15 -16.21 32.57
CA LEU A 61 19.10 -14.79 32.26
C LEU A 61 19.54 -14.49 30.82
N ALA A 62 20.55 -15.20 30.32
CA ALA A 62 21.01 -15.08 28.94
C ALA A 62 19.93 -15.58 27.96
N GLU A 63 19.35 -16.76 28.21
CA GLU A 63 18.25 -17.34 27.43
C GLU A 63 17.06 -16.38 27.36
N TYR A 64 16.63 -15.86 28.51
CA TYR A 64 15.53 -14.90 28.60
C TYR A 64 15.77 -13.63 27.76
N LYS A 65 16.99 -13.10 27.80
CA LYS A 65 17.38 -11.92 27.02
C LYS A 65 17.38 -12.21 25.51
N GLU A 66 17.84 -13.39 25.11
CA GLU A 66 17.79 -13.81 23.70
C GLU A 66 16.35 -14.01 23.21
N LEU A 67 15.51 -14.66 24.01
CA LEU A 67 14.10 -14.86 23.71
C LEU A 67 13.35 -13.53 23.54
N LYS A 68 13.56 -12.56 24.44
CA LYS A 68 13.00 -11.20 24.28
C LYS A 68 13.48 -10.51 22.99
N LYS A 69 14.73 -10.72 22.60
CA LYS A 69 15.28 -10.17 21.35
C LYS A 69 14.62 -10.83 20.13
N LYS A 70 14.50 -12.16 20.14
CA LYS A 70 13.84 -12.95 19.08
C LYS A 70 12.38 -12.53 18.91
N ARG A 71 11.64 -12.41 20.01
CA ARG A 71 10.26 -11.91 20.03
C ARG A 71 10.12 -10.54 19.37
N ARG A 72 11.01 -9.59 19.70
CA ARG A 72 10.99 -8.24 19.09
C ARG A 72 11.24 -8.28 17.59
N VAL A 73 12.06 -9.21 17.10
CA VAL A 73 12.31 -9.39 15.67
C VAL A 73 11.07 -9.96 14.98
N LEU A 74 10.47 -11.02 15.54
CA LEU A 74 9.25 -11.63 15.00
C LEU A 74 8.07 -10.65 14.97
N LEU A 75 7.88 -9.85 16.02
CA LEU A 75 6.85 -8.80 16.06
C LEU A 75 7.07 -7.69 15.04
N LYS A 76 8.32 -7.41 14.66
CA LYS A 76 8.61 -6.45 13.57
C LYS A 76 8.31 -7.04 12.21
N MET A 77 8.58 -8.33 12.02
CA MET A 77 8.31 -9.05 10.77
C MET A 77 6.82 -9.29 10.55
N ASN A 78 6.06 -9.55 11.61
CA ASN A 78 4.62 -9.83 11.57
C ASN A 78 3.74 -8.57 11.70
N ARG A 79 4.30 -7.38 11.44
CA ARG A 79 3.46 -6.17 11.44
C ARG A 79 2.51 -6.25 10.24
N PRO A 80 1.20 -6.00 10.44
CA PRO A 80 0.27 -5.95 9.33
C PRO A 80 0.76 -4.89 8.34
N LYS A 81 1.02 -5.30 7.10
CA LYS A 81 1.41 -4.40 6.03
C LYS A 81 0.40 -3.25 5.99
N THR A 82 0.90 -2.03 6.13
CA THR A 82 0.01 -0.85 6.05
C THR A 82 -0.59 -0.78 4.63
N VAL A 83 -1.77 -0.17 4.47
CA VAL A 83 -2.43 -0.03 3.14
C VAL A 83 -1.48 0.59 2.11
N TRP A 84 -0.53 1.42 2.55
CA TRP A 84 0.50 2.05 1.75
C TRP A 84 1.58 1.08 1.24
N GLU A 85 1.89 0.02 1.98
CA GLU A 85 2.85 -1.01 1.58
C GLU A 85 2.26 -1.98 0.55
N GLU A 86 0.94 -2.08 0.47
CA GLU A 86 0.24 -2.93 -0.50
C GLU A 86 0.03 -2.24 -1.87
N ILE A 87 0.29 -0.93 -1.97
CA ILE A 87 0.10 -0.15 -3.20
C ILE A 87 1.41 -0.17 -3.99
N PRO A 88 1.40 -0.61 -5.27
CA PRO A 88 2.61 -0.65 -6.07
C PRO A 88 3.05 0.76 -6.45
N LEU A 89 4.37 0.99 -6.47
CA LEU A 89 4.98 2.30 -6.71
C LEU A 89 4.48 2.96 -8.01
N TRP A 90 4.28 2.19 -9.07
CA TRP A 90 3.79 2.72 -10.36
C TRP A 90 2.41 3.39 -10.24
N MET A 91 1.55 2.91 -9.33
CA MET A 91 0.22 3.48 -9.11
C MET A 91 0.32 4.84 -8.44
N VAL A 92 1.24 5.00 -7.49
CA VAL A 92 1.53 6.29 -6.85
C VAL A 92 2.09 7.28 -7.88
N ILE A 93 3.06 6.84 -8.68
CA ILE A 93 3.64 7.64 -9.76
C ILE A 93 2.54 8.10 -10.74
N TYR A 94 1.68 7.16 -11.15
CA TYR A 94 0.56 7.46 -12.03
C TYR A 94 -0.38 8.52 -11.45
N ILE A 95 -0.78 8.39 -10.18
CA ILE A 95 -1.66 9.37 -9.53
C ILE A 95 -1.03 10.77 -9.51
N ILE A 96 0.27 10.87 -9.22
CA ILE A 96 0.98 12.16 -9.22
C ILE A 96 0.95 12.80 -10.60
N PHE A 97 1.25 12.02 -11.65
CA PHE A 97 1.14 12.52 -13.02
C PHE A 97 -0.28 12.94 -13.34
N GLN A 98 -1.28 12.17 -12.92
CA GLN A 98 -2.67 12.47 -13.18
C GLN A 98 -3.10 13.79 -12.56
N ILE A 99 -2.67 14.09 -11.34
CA ILE A 99 -2.93 15.39 -10.69
C ILE A 99 -2.30 16.53 -11.49
N ILE A 100 -1.05 16.38 -11.93
CA ILE A 100 -0.35 17.42 -12.72
C ILE A 100 -1.05 17.65 -14.06
N PHE A 101 -1.41 16.58 -14.77
CA PHE A 101 -2.05 16.65 -16.09
C PHE A 101 -3.53 17.00 -16.03
N SER A 102 -4.19 16.82 -14.89
CA SER A 102 -5.60 17.23 -14.68
C SER A 102 -5.73 18.70 -14.29
N PHE A 103 -4.61 19.39 -14.02
CA PHE A 103 -4.64 20.82 -13.77
C PHE A 103 -5.17 21.57 -15.01
N TYR A 104 -6.23 22.35 -14.83
CA TYR A 104 -6.97 23.03 -15.92
C TYR A 104 -6.05 23.65 -16.98
N TYR A 105 -5.06 24.45 -16.55
CA TYR A 105 -4.15 25.14 -17.46
C TYR A 105 -3.30 24.16 -18.29
N VAL A 106 -2.75 23.13 -17.64
CA VAL A 106 -1.93 22.11 -18.28
C VAL A 106 -2.78 21.30 -19.27
N GLN A 107 -3.95 20.87 -18.82
CA GLN A 107 -4.90 20.10 -19.62
C GLN A 107 -5.37 20.89 -20.85
N ALA A 108 -5.71 22.17 -20.68
CA ALA A 108 -6.13 23.05 -21.78
C ALA A 108 -5.00 23.28 -22.78
N LEU A 109 -3.79 23.53 -22.31
CA LEU A 109 -2.64 23.75 -23.17
C LEU A 109 -2.30 22.49 -23.97
N LEU A 110 -2.25 21.31 -23.33
CA LEU A 110 -2.05 20.05 -24.03
C LEU A 110 -3.17 19.76 -25.03
N SER A 111 -4.43 20.02 -24.65
CA SER A 111 -5.58 19.78 -25.53
C SER A 111 -5.52 20.63 -26.79
N VAL A 112 -5.13 21.91 -26.67
CA VAL A 112 -4.95 22.81 -27.82
C VAL A 112 -3.83 22.32 -28.74
N HIS A 113 -2.69 21.90 -28.18
CA HIS A 113 -1.58 21.38 -28.98
C HIS A 113 -1.97 20.07 -29.69
N PHE A 114 -2.68 19.19 -28.98
CA PHE A 114 -3.19 17.94 -29.53
C PHE A 114 -4.22 18.19 -30.64
N ALA A 115 -5.13 19.15 -30.45
CA ALA A 115 -6.12 19.53 -31.44
C ALA A 115 -5.48 20.11 -32.70
N LYS A 116 -4.46 20.98 -32.56
CA LYS A 116 -3.67 21.48 -33.71
C LYS A 116 -2.97 20.36 -34.45
N PHE A 117 -2.29 19.48 -33.72
CA PHE A 117 -1.62 18.32 -34.31
C PHE A 117 -2.59 17.44 -35.12
N LEU A 118 -3.78 17.16 -34.59
CA LEU A 118 -4.80 16.40 -35.31
C LEU A 118 -5.33 17.15 -36.53
N LEU A 119 -5.58 18.46 -36.44
CA LEU A 119 -6.02 19.24 -37.60
C LEU A 119 -4.99 19.24 -38.73
N ASP A 120 -3.72 19.40 -38.39
CA ASP A 120 -2.62 19.34 -39.35
C ASP A 120 -2.56 17.95 -40.01
N LEU A 121 -2.72 16.88 -39.23
CA LEU A 121 -2.74 15.50 -39.73
C LEU A 121 -3.91 15.25 -40.71
N PHE A 122 -5.07 15.86 -40.45
CA PHE A 122 -6.26 15.74 -41.31
C PHE A 122 -6.37 16.85 -42.37
N SER A 123 -5.37 17.75 -42.48
CA SER A 123 -5.36 18.89 -43.41
C SER A 123 -6.65 19.72 -43.37
N SER A 124 -7.19 19.94 -42.17
CA SER A 124 -8.47 20.62 -41.95
C SER A 124 -8.30 21.94 -41.21
N ALA A 125 -8.98 22.99 -41.68
CA ALA A 125 -9.00 24.30 -41.01
C ALA A 125 -10.35 24.58 -40.30
N SER A 126 -11.17 23.55 -40.08
CA SER A 126 -12.50 23.73 -39.50
C SER A 126 -12.43 24.03 -38.00
N ALA A 127 -12.97 25.18 -37.60
CA ALA A 127 -13.13 25.56 -36.19
C ALA A 127 -14.00 24.56 -35.42
N THR A 128 -14.98 23.92 -36.07
CA THR A 128 -15.81 22.88 -35.45
C THR A 128 -14.99 21.64 -35.12
N LEU A 129 -14.10 21.21 -36.02
CA LEU A 129 -13.22 20.06 -35.78
C LEU A 129 -12.17 20.38 -34.72
N PHE A 130 -11.65 21.61 -34.68
CA PHE A 130 -10.77 22.07 -33.60
C PHE A 130 -11.41 21.88 -32.23
N ASN A 131 -12.65 22.34 -32.08
CA ASN A 131 -13.40 22.25 -30.83
C ASN A 131 -13.64 20.79 -30.44
N ILE A 132 -14.03 19.93 -31.39
CA ILE A 132 -14.21 18.49 -31.13
C ILE A 132 -12.90 17.86 -30.64
N PHE A 133 -11.78 18.13 -31.30
CA PHE A 133 -10.47 17.56 -30.94
C PHE A 133 -9.97 18.04 -29.58
N ASN A 134 -10.32 19.27 -29.17
CA ASN A 134 -10.00 19.79 -27.84
C ASN A 134 -10.60 18.95 -26.70
N PHE A 135 -11.75 18.29 -26.91
CA PHE A 135 -12.38 17.46 -25.89
C PHE A 135 -11.89 16.00 -25.89
N ILE A 136 -11.17 15.56 -26.93
CA ILE A 136 -10.71 14.17 -27.05
C ILE A 136 -9.69 13.83 -25.96
N LEU A 137 -8.68 14.68 -25.75
CA LEU A 137 -7.59 14.39 -24.82
C LEU A 137 -8.08 14.26 -23.35
N PRO A 138 -8.91 15.18 -22.82
CA PRO A 138 -9.58 15.00 -21.52
C PRO A 138 -10.33 13.67 -21.40
N THR A 139 -11.08 13.31 -22.44
CA THR A 139 -11.90 12.10 -22.47
C THR A 139 -11.04 10.83 -22.48
N LEU A 140 -9.96 10.82 -23.27
CA LEU A 140 -8.99 9.72 -23.31
C LEU A 140 -8.28 9.54 -21.97
N SER A 141 -7.96 10.63 -21.27
CA SER A 141 -7.33 10.56 -19.94
C SER A 141 -8.22 9.84 -18.91
N VAL A 142 -9.52 10.17 -18.88
CA VAL A 142 -10.49 9.50 -18.00
C VAL A 142 -10.69 8.04 -18.41
N LEU A 143 -10.79 7.76 -19.71
CA LEU A 143 -10.89 6.40 -20.24
C LEU A 143 -9.67 5.55 -19.86
N ALA A 144 -8.46 6.10 -19.96
CA ALA A 144 -7.24 5.40 -19.58
C ALA A 144 -7.25 5.01 -18.09
N SER A 145 -7.65 5.94 -17.21
CA SER A 145 -7.83 5.64 -15.79
C SER A 145 -8.87 4.55 -15.56
N PHE A 146 -10.01 4.61 -16.25
CA PHE A 146 -11.05 3.59 -16.13
C PHE A 146 -10.56 2.20 -16.58
N VAL A 147 -9.79 2.13 -17.67
CA VAL A 147 -9.18 0.86 -18.13
C VAL A 147 -8.18 0.33 -17.11
N ILE A 148 -7.32 1.18 -16.55
CA ILE A 148 -6.38 0.78 -15.50
C ILE A 148 -7.14 0.22 -14.29
N TRP A 149 -8.21 0.90 -13.86
CA TRP A 149 -9.07 0.44 -12.77
C TRP A 149 -9.69 -0.95 -13.04
N LEU A 150 -10.11 -1.22 -14.27
CA LEU A 150 -10.64 -2.54 -14.67
C LEU A 150 -9.57 -3.63 -14.62
N LEU A 151 -8.33 -3.30 -14.99
CA LEU A 151 -7.20 -4.23 -14.98
C LEU A 151 -6.68 -4.56 -13.58
N LEU A 152 -7.00 -3.75 -12.57
CA LEU A 152 -6.63 -4.02 -11.17
C LEU A 152 -7.37 -5.24 -10.62
N LYS A 153 -6.60 -6.28 -10.26
CA LYS A 153 -7.12 -7.53 -9.66
C LYS A 153 -7.34 -7.42 -8.16
N ASN A 154 -6.47 -6.71 -7.44
CA ASN A 154 -6.55 -6.60 -5.98
C ASN A 154 -7.69 -5.66 -5.57
N LYS A 155 -8.63 -6.16 -4.74
CA LYS A 155 -9.80 -5.41 -4.27
C LYS A 155 -9.45 -4.14 -3.49
N LYS A 156 -8.39 -4.15 -2.67
CA LYS A 156 -7.97 -2.98 -1.88
C LYS A 156 -7.40 -1.89 -2.80
N GLN A 157 -6.49 -2.27 -3.69
CA GLN A 157 -5.94 -1.38 -4.72
C GLN A 157 -7.05 -0.80 -5.61
N LYS A 158 -8.01 -1.62 -6.02
CA LYS A 158 -9.14 -1.19 -6.84
C LYS A 158 -10.03 -0.16 -6.14
N LYS A 159 -10.28 -0.32 -4.84
CA LYS A 159 -11.01 0.68 -4.03
C LYS A 159 -10.23 1.99 -3.90
N PHE A 160 -8.94 1.90 -3.60
CA PHE A 160 -8.06 3.07 -3.51
C PHE A 160 -8.03 3.84 -4.83
N PHE A 161 -7.76 3.14 -5.94
CA PHE A 161 -7.69 3.74 -7.27
C PHE A 161 -9.03 4.32 -7.74
N LEU A 162 -10.16 3.73 -7.32
CA LEU A 162 -11.49 4.27 -7.64
C LEU A 162 -11.70 5.69 -7.08
N ILE A 163 -11.19 5.96 -5.87
CA ILE A 163 -11.28 7.30 -5.26
C ILE A 163 -10.57 8.33 -6.15
N PHE A 164 -9.37 8.00 -6.64
CA PHE A 164 -8.63 8.86 -7.56
C PHE A 164 -9.33 9.01 -8.92
N CYS A 165 -9.92 7.93 -9.45
CA CYS A 165 -10.73 8.02 -10.66
C CYS A 165 -11.90 9.00 -10.50
N PHE A 166 -12.59 9.00 -9.35
CA PHE A 166 -13.68 9.95 -9.09
C PHE A 166 -13.19 11.40 -8.99
N ILE A 167 -12.07 11.64 -8.31
CA ILE A 167 -11.45 12.96 -8.21
C ILE A 167 -11.09 13.46 -9.62
N GLN A 168 -10.39 12.64 -10.40
CA GLN A 168 -10.00 12.99 -11.77
C GLN A 168 -11.22 13.22 -12.67
N LEU A 169 -12.28 12.42 -12.53
CA LEU A 169 -13.51 12.60 -13.28
C LEU A 169 -14.15 13.95 -12.94
N ALA A 170 -14.23 14.30 -11.66
CA ALA A 170 -14.77 15.60 -11.22
C ALA A 170 -13.94 16.77 -11.76
N GLU A 171 -12.60 16.71 -11.67
CA GLU A 171 -11.70 17.71 -12.24
C GLU A 171 -11.86 17.84 -13.75
N THR A 172 -11.93 16.71 -14.46
CA THR A 172 -12.12 16.70 -15.91
C THR A 172 -13.45 17.35 -16.30
N LEU A 173 -14.54 17.07 -15.57
CA LEU A 173 -15.84 17.70 -15.81
C LEU A 173 -15.80 19.21 -15.59
N ILE A 174 -15.10 19.69 -14.54
CA ILE A 174 -14.89 21.12 -14.30
C ILE A 174 -14.12 21.74 -15.47
N THR A 175 -13.01 21.11 -15.88
CA THR A 175 -12.17 21.60 -16.99
C THR A 175 -12.95 21.67 -18.31
N VAL A 176 -13.68 20.60 -18.65
CA VAL A 176 -14.52 20.56 -19.85
C VAL A 176 -15.64 21.60 -19.79
N GLY A 177 -16.27 21.78 -18.62
CA GLY A 177 -17.29 22.81 -18.40
C GLY A 177 -16.76 24.23 -18.60
N LEU A 178 -15.57 24.53 -18.08
CA LEU A 178 -14.90 25.82 -18.28
C LEU A 178 -14.53 26.06 -19.74
N MET A 179 -13.97 25.05 -20.42
CA MET A 179 -13.67 25.14 -21.86
C MET A 179 -14.93 25.42 -22.68
N PHE A 180 -16.02 24.71 -22.38
CA PHE A 180 -17.28 24.89 -23.07
C PHE A 180 -17.87 26.29 -22.85
N TRP A 181 -17.79 26.80 -21.62
CA TRP A 181 -18.19 28.17 -21.30
C TRP A 181 -17.39 29.21 -22.08
N ILE A 182 -16.06 29.07 -22.15
CA ILE A 182 -15.18 29.98 -22.92
C ILE A 182 -15.48 29.95 -24.42
N ILE A 183 -15.83 28.79 -24.97
CA ILE A 183 -16.18 28.67 -26.40
C ILE A 183 -17.52 29.36 -26.71
N LEU A 184 -18.43 29.41 -25.74
CA LEU A 184 -19.76 30.01 -25.90
C LEU A 184 -19.82 31.51 -25.58
N SER A 185 -18.90 32.02 -24.75
CA SER A 185 -18.82 33.44 -24.36
C SER A 185 -18.15 34.30 -25.43
#